data_AF-K6BIZ3-F1
#
_entry.id   AF-K6BIZ3-F1
#
_cell.length_a   1.000
_cell.length_b   1.000
_cell.length_c   1.000
_cell.angle_alpha   90.00
_cell.angle_beta   90.00
_cell.angle_gamma   90.00
#
_symmetry.space_group_name_H-M   'P 1'
#
loop_
_entity.id
_entity.type
_entity.pdbx_description
1 polymer ?
#
loop_
_entity_poly.entity_id
_entity_poly.type
_entity_poly.pdbx_seq_one_letter_code
_entity_poly.pdbx_strand_id
1 'polypeptide(L)'
;MEGRRLYPIGIQTFSKLREGNYVYVDKTELVYRMTHGASGYIFLSRPRRFGKSLLTSTLHSYFEGRKDLFEGLAIKCLEKEWTSYPVLHFDMSTAKHMDKERLLSELERKLYGYEQIYGRDESAIYTNQRLESLIKRAYAQTGQKVVVLIDEYDAPLLDVVHEEKELPKLCDVMRNFYSPLKACDPYLRFVFLTGITKFSQLSIFSELNNIKNISMLPEYASLCGITEEEMREQMGEDIGRLADNLGVSPEGALGALKSNYDGYHFTWPSPDIYNPFSLLNALADSKLNSYWFGSGTPTYLIEMLNKYHVKPQQIGARKVLAESFDAPTERMVDITPLLYQSGYITIKDYSSLTNLYTLDIPNKEVRMGLMKSLLPNYLHQYTADGLTTVALLFEAIAGERMDDALRLLQTFLSTIPQCDNTDYEGHYQSLLYTIFSLLGMYVDVEVRTPKGRVDMVMRTPTTLYVVELKLNKTADIALEQINLRNYPERFALCGLPIVKVGINFDSERHTLGDWVIEGSMSC
;
A
#
# COMPACT_ATOMS: atom_id res chain seq x y z
N MET A 1 -10.56 -18.11 31.42
CA MET A 1 -10.50 -17.43 30.11
C MET A 1 -11.07 -16.03 30.32
N GLU A 2 -10.28 -15.13 30.90
CA GLU A 2 -10.64 -13.70 30.91
C GLU A 2 -10.55 -13.18 29.47
N GLY A 3 -11.50 -12.31 29.12
CA GLY A 3 -11.97 -12.05 27.76
C GLY A 3 -10.87 -11.75 26.76
N ARG A 4 -10.63 -12.68 25.83
CA ARG A 4 -9.75 -12.45 24.69
C ARG A 4 -10.32 -11.31 23.85
N ARG A 5 -9.59 -10.20 23.76
CA ARG A 5 -9.91 -9.06 22.91
C ARG A 5 -10.07 -9.50 21.46
N LEU A 6 -11.14 -9.06 20.79
CA LEU A 6 -11.46 -9.44 19.42
C LEU A 6 -11.02 -8.37 18.43
N TYR A 7 -10.13 -8.71 17.52
CA TYR A 7 -9.70 -7.81 16.44
C TYR A 7 -10.62 -7.96 15.21
N PRO A 8 -11.00 -6.85 14.53
CA PRO A 8 -11.93 -6.86 13.40
C PRO A 8 -11.26 -7.31 12.08
N ILE A 9 -10.53 -8.44 12.11
CA ILE A 9 -9.80 -8.92 10.94
C ILE A 9 -10.80 -9.38 9.87
N GLY A 10 -10.76 -8.73 8.71
CA GLY A 10 -11.68 -8.99 7.60
C GLY A 10 -13.11 -8.47 7.83
N ILE A 11 -13.37 -7.72 8.90
CA ILE A 11 -14.67 -7.09 9.15
C ILE A 11 -14.66 -5.69 8.55
N GLN A 12 -15.52 -5.49 7.55
CA GLN A 12 -15.71 -4.19 6.89
C GLN A 12 -17.03 -3.52 7.28
N THR A 13 -17.93 -4.26 7.95
CA THR A 13 -19.23 -3.75 8.38
C THR A 13 -19.11 -3.13 9.77
N PHE A 14 -19.43 -1.84 9.87
CA PHE A 14 -19.35 -1.09 11.12
C PHE A 14 -20.29 -1.64 12.20
N SER A 15 -21.55 -1.95 11.86
CA SER A 15 -22.50 -2.54 12.81
C SER A 15 -22.00 -3.85 13.41
N LYS A 16 -21.53 -4.79 12.56
CA LYS A 16 -20.94 -6.06 12.99
C LYS A 16 -19.75 -5.85 13.95
N LEU A 17 -18.91 -4.85 13.67
CA LEU A 17 -17.78 -4.51 14.51
C LEU A 17 -18.24 -4.04 15.90
N ARG A 18 -19.20 -3.12 15.95
CA ARG A 18 -19.71 -2.54 17.20
C ARG A 18 -20.52 -3.56 18.02
N GLU A 19 -21.43 -4.28 17.39
CA GLU A 19 -22.28 -5.31 18.01
C GLU A 19 -21.46 -6.52 18.50
N GLY A 20 -20.38 -6.86 17.80
CA GLY A 20 -19.48 -7.96 18.17
C GLY A 20 -18.40 -7.60 19.20
N ASN A 21 -18.42 -6.37 19.75
CA ASN A 21 -17.43 -5.87 20.71
C ASN A 21 -15.98 -6.03 20.24
N TYR A 22 -15.74 -5.76 18.95
CA TYR A 22 -14.41 -5.76 18.37
C TYR A 22 -13.67 -4.46 18.70
N VAL A 23 -12.34 -4.50 18.65
CA VAL A 23 -11.50 -3.30 18.75
C VAL A 23 -11.87 -2.30 17.64
N TYR A 24 -12.14 -1.06 18.02
CA TYR A 24 -12.42 0.03 17.10
C TYR A 24 -11.59 1.25 17.47
N VAL A 25 -10.74 1.70 16.55
CA VAL A 25 -10.08 2.99 16.67
C VAL A 25 -11.03 4.07 16.20
N ASP A 26 -11.46 4.93 17.12
CA ASP A 26 -12.47 5.94 16.86
C ASP A 26 -11.98 7.03 15.89
N LYS A 27 -12.58 7.07 14.70
CA LYS A 27 -12.37 8.11 13.68
C LYS A 27 -13.56 9.03 13.51
N THR A 28 -14.57 8.90 14.38
CA THR A 28 -15.89 9.46 14.13
C THR A 28 -15.97 10.98 14.30
N GLU A 29 -15.03 11.59 15.02
CA GLU A 29 -14.86 13.05 14.98
C GLU A 29 -14.50 13.55 13.58
N LEU A 30 -13.56 12.88 12.89
CA LEU A 30 -13.19 13.22 11.52
C LEU A 30 -14.34 12.98 10.55
N VAL A 31 -15.13 11.92 10.76
CA VAL A 31 -16.37 11.67 10.02
C VAL A 31 -17.33 12.84 10.18
N TYR A 32 -17.58 13.30 11.41
CA TYR A 32 -18.47 14.43 11.68
C TYR A 32 -18.00 15.71 10.97
N ARG A 33 -16.70 16.05 11.10
CA ARG A 33 -16.12 17.22 10.43
C ARG A 33 -16.24 17.14 8.91
N MET A 34 -16.04 15.95 8.34
CA MET A 34 -16.17 15.71 6.89
C MET A 34 -17.61 15.90 6.39
N THR A 35 -18.60 15.36 7.10
CA THR A 35 -20.02 15.40 6.69
C THR A 35 -20.69 16.77 6.90
N HIS A 36 -20.08 17.62 7.73
CA HIS A 36 -20.48 19.01 8.00
C HIS A 36 -19.55 20.05 7.34
N GLY A 37 -18.61 19.60 6.50
CA GLY A 37 -17.74 20.47 5.75
C GLY A 37 -18.47 21.21 4.63
N ALA A 38 -17.77 22.15 3.99
CA ALA A 38 -18.33 22.98 2.92
C ALA A 38 -18.70 22.20 1.63
N SER A 39 -18.14 21.01 1.42
CA SER A 39 -18.42 20.18 0.24
C SER A 39 -19.30 18.99 0.61
N GLY A 40 -20.41 18.81 -0.12
CA GLY A 40 -21.22 17.60 -0.06
C GLY A 40 -20.71 16.45 -0.93
N TYR A 41 -19.73 16.71 -1.80
CA TYR A 41 -19.16 15.72 -2.73
C TYR A 41 -17.69 15.48 -2.35
N ILE A 42 -17.39 14.28 -1.85
CA ILE A 42 -16.10 13.94 -1.25
C ILE A 42 -15.50 12.72 -1.94
N PHE A 43 -14.21 12.82 -2.24
CA PHE A 43 -13.40 11.72 -2.74
C PHE A 43 -12.22 11.45 -1.81
N LEU A 44 -12.05 10.17 -1.44
CA LEU A 44 -10.92 9.70 -0.64
C LEU A 44 -10.27 8.49 -1.33
N SER A 45 -9.01 8.62 -1.74
CA SER A 45 -8.15 7.51 -2.11
C SER A 45 -7.21 7.14 -0.96
N ARG A 46 -7.11 5.84 -0.69
CA ARG A 46 -6.14 5.26 0.23
C ARG A 46 -5.70 3.89 -0.32
N PRO A 47 -4.50 3.41 0.02
CA PRO A 47 -4.08 2.08 -0.38
C PRO A 47 -5.03 0.96 0.10
N ARG A 48 -4.85 -0.23 -0.46
CA ARG A 48 -5.63 -1.40 -0.05
C ARG A 48 -5.43 -1.69 1.45
N ARG A 49 -6.52 -2.10 2.11
CA ARG A 49 -6.55 -2.50 3.53
C ARG A 49 -6.30 -1.40 4.56
N PHE A 50 -6.54 -0.14 4.19
CA PHE A 50 -6.51 1.03 5.10
C PHE A 50 -7.83 1.35 5.81
N GLY A 51 -8.87 0.51 5.63
CA GLY A 51 -10.16 0.72 6.30
C GLY A 51 -11.17 1.58 5.54
N LYS A 52 -10.97 1.81 4.22
CA LYS A 52 -11.91 2.55 3.36
C LYS A 52 -13.35 2.00 3.43
N SER A 53 -13.53 0.69 3.23
CA SER A 53 -14.85 0.06 3.31
C SER A 53 -15.48 0.14 4.71
N LEU A 54 -14.66 0.08 5.76
CA LEU A 54 -15.13 0.28 7.13
C LEU A 54 -15.59 1.73 7.34
N LEU A 55 -14.87 2.71 6.79
CA LEU A 55 -15.28 4.11 6.78
C LEU A 55 -16.60 4.29 6.01
N THR A 56 -16.74 3.69 4.82
CA THR A 56 -17.98 3.75 4.03
C THR A 56 -19.15 3.13 4.81
N SER A 57 -18.94 1.99 5.46
CA SER A 57 -19.95 1.39 6.34
C SER A 57 -20.25 2.24 7.58
N THR A 58 -19.27 2.96 8.12
CA THR A 58 -19.46 3.90 9.24
C THR A 58 -20.33 5.07 8.80
N LEU A 59 -20.06 5.64 7.61
CA LEU A 59 -20.88 6.69 7.01
C LEU A 59 -22.31 6.22 6.76
N HIS A 60 -22.48 4.99 6.26
CA HIS A 60 -23.79 4.38 6.07
C HIS A 60 -24.56 4.36 7.39
N SER A 61 -24.01 3.75 8.45
CA SER A 61 -24.67 3.71 9.76
C SER A 61 -24.93 5.08 10.36
N TYR A 62 -24.01 6.04 10.16
CA TYR A 62 -24.18 7.41 10.64
C TYR A 62 -25.39 8.09 9.97
N PHE A 63 -25.48 8.03 8.64
CA PHE A 63 -26.58 8.65 7.89
C PHE A 63 -27.91 7.91 8.03
N GLU A 64 -27.93 6.62 8.39
CA GLU A 64 -29.15 5.92 8.81
C GLU A 64 -29.64 6.34 10.22
N GLY A 65 -28.92 7.22 10.91
CA GLY A 65 -29.29 7.66 12.25
C GLY A 65 -29.14 6.58 13.33
N ARG A 66 -28.31 5.55 13.11
CA ARG A 66 -28.07 4.44 14.04
C ARG A 66 -27.23 4.84 15.25
N LYS A 67 -27.76 5.74 16.09
CA LYS A 67 -27.11 6.28 17.29
C LYS A 67 -26.56 5.21 18.22
N ASP A 68 -27.26 4.09 18.33
CA ASP A 68 -26.88 2.93 19.15
C ASP A 68 -25.48 2.40 18.83
N LEU A 69 -25.06 2.45 17.56
CA LEU A 69 -23.74 1.96 17.13
C LEU A 69 -22.59 2.90 17.51
N PHE A 70 -22.89 4.16 17.80
CA PHE A 70 -21.91 5.20 18.10
C PHE A 70 -21.75 5.50 19.59
N GLU A 71 -22.37 4.69 20.45
CA GLU A 71 -22.17 4.81 21.90
C GLU A 71 -20.69 4.67 22.26
N GLY A 72 -20.20 5.62 23.06
CA GLY A 72 -18.79 5.73 23.47
C GLY A 72 -17.85 6.33 22.42
N LEU A 73 -18.36 6.79 21.27
CA LEU A 73 -17.54 7.41 20.21
C LEU A 73 -17.73 8.93 20.16
N ALA A 74 -16.73 9.65 19.66
CA ALA A 74 -16.67 11.11 19.62
C ALA A 74 -17.88 11.74 18.93
N ILE A 75 -18.34 11.17 17.80
CA ILE A 75 -19.49 11.70 17.06
C ILE A 75 -20.77 11.72 17.89
N LYS A 76 -20.91 10.86 18.91
CA LYS A 76 -22.10 10.85 19.75
C LYS A 76 -22.22 12.06 20.67
N CYS A 77 -21.12 12.74 20.94
CA CYS A 77 -21.12 14.01 21.64
C CYS A 77 -21.31 15.21 20.68
N LEU A 78 -20.98 15.04 19.40
CA LEU A 78 -21.01 16.08 18.38
C LEU A 78 -22.38 16.16 17.68
N GLU A 79 -22.92 15.02 17.26
CA GLU A 79 -24.20 14.88 16.57
C GLU A 79 -25.37 14.93 17.56
N LYS A 80 -26.29 15.87 17.33
CA LYS A 80 -27.44 16.13 18.21
C LYS A 80 -28.74 15.64 17.61
N GLU A 81 -28.92 15.74 16.30
CA GLU A 81 -30.21 15.52 15.65
C GLU A 81 -30.41 14.06 15.28
N TRP A 82 -29.34 13.36 14.88
CA TRP A 82 -29.40 11.94 14.46
C TRP A 82 -30.45 11.69 13.38
N THR A 83 -30.62 12.65 12.48
CA THR A 83 -31.57 12.57 11.36
C THR A 83 -31.26 11.36 10.48
N SER A 84 -32.26 10.52 10.22
CA SER A 84 -32.16 9.40 9.30
C SER A 84 -32.34 9.87 7.86
N TYR A 85 -31.40 9.51 7.00
CA TYR A 85 -31.41 9.81 5.57
C TYR A 85 -31.49 8.51 4.74
N PRO A 86 -32.11 8.53 3.54
CA PRO A 86 -31.98 7.43 2.59
C PRO A 86 -30.52 7.27 2.16
N VAL A 87 -29.95 6.09 2.33
CA VAL A 87 -28.58 5.78 1.92
C VAL A 87 -28.59 4.82 0.73
N LEU A 88 -28.00 5.24 -0.38
CA LEU A 88 -27.72 4.41 -1.55
C LEU A 88 -26.22 4.05 -1.53
N HIS A 89 -25.91 2.87 -1.03
CA HIS A 89 -24.55 2.33 -0.95
C HIS A 89 -24.30 1.35 -2.10
N PHE A 90 -23.34 1.69 -2.96
CA PHE A 90 -22.87 0.88 -4.08
C PHE A 90 -21.43 0.40 -3.83
N ASP A 91 -21.28 -0.88 -3.52
CA ASP A 91 -19.96 -1.54 -3.50
C ASP A 91 -19.65 -2.09 -4.90
N MET A 92 -18.58 -1.59 -5.53
CA MET A 92 -18.15 -2.01 -6.87
C MET A 92 -17.13 -3.17 -6.86
N SER A 93 -16.78 -3.72 -5.69
CA SER A 93 -15.80 -4.81 -5.55
C SER A 93 -16.17 -6.08 -6.33
N THR A 94 -17.47 -6.30 -6.60
CA THR A 94 -18.00 -7.42 -7.40
C THR A 94 -17.93 -7.20 -8.91
N ALA A 95 -17.54 -6.02 -9.37
CA ALA A 95 -17.53 -5.63 -10.77
C ALA A 95 -16.13 -5.75 -11.43
N LYS A 96 -15.32 -6.72 -11.00
CA LYS A 96 -13.96 -6.99 -11.51
C LYS A 96 -13.99 -7.93 -12.70
N HIS A 97 -12.99 -7.85 -13.58
CA HIS A 97 -12.86 -8.71 -14.76
C HIS A 97 -14.10 -8.72 -15.67
N MET A 98 -14.72 -7.55 -15.87
CA MET A 98 -15.94 -7.40 -16.66
C MET A 98 -15.70 -6.71 -17.99
N ASP A 99 -16.39 -7.18 -19.03
CA ASP A 99 -16.63 -6.40 -20.24
C ASP A 99 -17.76 -5.38 -20.02
N LYS A 100 -18.04 -4.58 -21.05
CA LYS A 100 -19.05 -3.52 -21.01
C LYS A 100 -20.44 -4.07 -20.64
N GLU A 101 -20.86 -5.17 -21.26
CA GLU A 101 -22.19 -5.75 -21.09
C GLU A 101 -22.38 -6.31 -19.67
N ARG A 102 -21.37 -7.01 -19.15
CA ARG A 102 -21.39 -7.54 -17.77
C ARG A 102 -21.39 -6.42 -16.74
N LEU A 103 -20.61 -5.37 -16.96
CA LEU A 103 -20.60 -4.20 -16.07
C LEU A 103 -21.98 -3.53 -16.02
N LEU A 104 -22.64 -3.34 -17.17
CA LEU A 104 -23.99 -2.80 -17.22
C LEU A 104 -24.97 -3.68 -16.44
N SER A 105 -24.95 -5.00 -16.67
CA SER A 105 -25.82 -5.95 -15.96
C SER A 105 -25.61 -5.92 -14.45
N GLU A 106 -24.36 -5.81 -13.99
CA GLU A 106 -24.04 -5.70 -12.57
C GLU A 106 -24.56 -4.39 -11.94
N LEU A 107 -24.45 -3.26 -12.66
CA LEU A 107 -25.04 -1.98 -12.22
C LEU A 107 -26.57 -2.06 -12.16
N GLU A 108 -27.22 -2.69 -13.14
CA GLU A 108 -28.67 -2.90 -13.12
C GLU A 108 -29.13 -3.74 -11.93
N ARG A 109 -28.36 -4.78 -11.58
CA ARG A 109 -28.61 -5.63 -10.40
C ARG A 109 -28.49 -4.85 -9.10
N LYS A 110 -27.49 -3.97 -8.99
CA LYS A 110 -27.32 -3.10 -7.81
C LYS A 110 -28.47 -2.11 -7.65
N LEU A 111 -28.94 -1.51 -8.74
CA LEU A 111 -30.09 -0.60 -8.74
C LEU A 111 -31.38 -1.33 -8.32
N TYR A 112 -31.58 -2.55 -8.82
CA TYR A 112 -32.80 -3.33 -8.56
C TYR A 112 -33.10 -3.49 -7.07
N GLY A 113 -32.08 -3.71 -6.23
CA GLY A 113 -32.27 -3.83 -4.77
C GLY A 113 -32.90 -2.58 -4.14
N TYR A 114 -32.52 -1.38 -4.60
CA TYR A 114 -33.10 -0.13 -4.10
C TYR A 114 -34.44 0.19 -4.76
N GLU A 115 -34.65 -0.22 -6.01
CA GLU A 115 -35.93 -0.10 -6.69
C GLU A 115 -37.03 -0.94 -6.03
N GLN A 116 -36.67 -2.02 -5.34
CA GLN A 116 -37.62 -2.77 -4.50
C GLN A 116 -38.10 -1.96 -3.29
N ILE A 117 -37.30 -1.03 -2.80
CA ILE A 117 -37.60 -0.19 -1.63
C ILE A 117 -38.33 1.08 -2.05
N TYR A 118 -37.78 1.80 -3.03
CA TYR A 118 -38.26 3.13 -3.45
C TYR A 118 -39.09 3.10 -4.75
N GLY A 119 -39.29 1.94 -5.36
CA GLY A 119 -40.08 1.76 -6.59
C GLY A 119 -39.27 1.96 -7.88
N ARG A 120 -39.65 1.19 -8.93
CA ARG A 120 -39.06 1.24 -10.28
C ARG A 120 -39.86 2.11 -11.25
N ASP A 121 -39.15 2.86 -12.08
CA ASP A 121 -39.73 3.72 -13.11
C ASP A 121 -39.56 2.98 -14.42
N GLU A 122 -40.66 2.44 -14.93
CA GLU A 122 -40.63 1.64 -16.15
C GLU A 122 -40.23 2.47 -17.39
N SER A 123 -40.29 3.81 -17.30
CA SER A 123 -39.78 4.69 -18.36
C SER A 123 -38.27 4.90 -18.30
N ALA A 124 -37.64 4.63 -17.15
CA ALA A 124 -36.19 4.71 -16.97
C ALA A 124 -35.54 3.40 -17.45
N ILE A 125 -35.05 3.41 -18.69
CA ILE A 125 -34.49 2.22 -19.34
C ILE A 125 -33.02 2.04 -18.94
N TYR A 126 -32.23 3.10 -19.06
CA TYR A 126 -30.78 3.04 -18.85
C TYR A 126 -30.41 3.21 -17.37
N THR A 127 -29.25 2.66 -16.97
CA THR A 127 -28.79 2.65 -15.57
C THR A 127 -28.67 4.06 -14.96
N ASN A 128 -28.25 5.05 -15.75
CA ASN A 128 -28.20 6.45 -15.32
C ASN A 128 -29.60 7.03 -15.05
N GLN A 129 -30.57 6.81 -15.94
CA GLN A 129 -31.96 7.24 -15.75
C GLN A 129 -32.58 6.57 -14.52
N ARG A 130 -32.28 5.29 -14.31
CA ARG A 130 -32.75 4.52 -13.15
C ARG A 130 -32.16 5.06 -11.86
N LEU A 131 -30.86 5.39 -11.83
CA LEU A 131 -30.23 6.05 -10.67
C LEU A 131 -30.88 7.42 -10.38
N GLU A 132 -31.11 8.24 -11.40
CA GLU A 132 -31.76 9.54 -11.26
C GLU A 132 -33.16 9.42 -10.66
N SER A 133 -33.97 8.52 -11.22
CA SER A 133 -35.34 8.26 -10.77
C SER A 133 -35.36 7.73 -9.34
N LEU A 134 -34.42 6.83 -9.00
CA LEU A 134 -34.26 6.27 -7.67
C LEU A 134 -33.97 7.36 -6.62
N ILE A 135 -33.03 8.28 -6.90
CA ILE A 135 -32.70 9.38 -5.98
C ILE A 135 -33.92 10.27 -5.76
N LYS A 136 -34.60 10.69 -6.83
CA LYS A 136 -35.79 11.54 -6.75
C LYS A 136 -36.92 10.87 -5.97
N ARG A 137 -37.11 9.57 -6.13
CA ARG A 137 -38.14 8.81 -5.40
C ARG A 137 -37.81 8.58 -3.94
N ALA A 138 -36.57 8.23 -3.63
CA ALA A 138 -36.13 8.12 -2.24
C ALA A 138 -36.36 9.45 -1.50
N TYR A 139 -36.04 10.58 -2.15
CA TYR A 139 -36.36 11.91 -1.62
C TYR A 139 -37.88 12.12 -1.46
N ALA A 140 -38.67 11.85 -2.50
CA ALA A 140 -40.12 12.09 -2.47
C ALA A 140 -40.84 11.23 -1.41
N GLN A 141 -40.40 9.99 -1.19
CA GLN A 141 -41.02 9.08 -0.22
C GLN A 141 -40.64 9.39 1.23
N THR A 142 -39.40 9.81 1.47
CA THR A 142 -38.89 10.02 2.83
C THR A 142 -38.93 11.48 3.29
N GLY A 143 -39.04 12.43 2.35
CA GLY A 143 -38.90 13.86 2.60
C GLY A 143 -37.47 14.29 2.94
N GLN A 144 -36.50 13.37 2.88
CA GLN A 144 -35.12 13.58 3.27
C GLN A 144 -34.20 13.51 2.05
N LYS A 145 -33.18 14.37 2.03
CA LYS A 145 -32.13 14.33 1.00
C LYS A 145 -31.34 13.02 1.07
N VAL A 146 -30.97 12.50 -0.10
CA VAL A 146 -30.36 11.18 -0.28
C VAL A 146 -28.84 11.24 -0.12
N VAL A 147 -28.28 10.22 0.53
CA VAL A 147 -26.84 10.01 0.62
C VAL A 147 -26.42 8.93 -0.38
N VAL A 148 -25.38 9.17 -1.15
CA VAL A 148 -24.83 8.20 -2.11
C VAL A 148 -23.40 7.85 -1.70
N LEU A 149 -23.16 6.57 -1.43
CA LEU A 149 -21.85 6.05 -1.02
C LEU A 149 -21.37 5.06 -2.09
N ILE A 150 -20.16 5.27 -2.61
CA ILE A 150 -19.58 4.45 -3.67
C ILE A 150 -18.25 3.89 -3.17
N ASP A 151 -18.22 2.60 -2.84
CA ASP A 151 -17.02 1.88 -2.42
C ASP A 151 -16.37 1.15 -3.60
N GLU A 152 -15.04 1.05 -3.55
CA GLU A 152 -14.17 0.53 -4.61
C GLU A 152 -14.55 1.03 -6.02
N TYR A 153 -14.85 2.33 -6.19
CA TYR A 153 -15.36 2.90 -7.45
C TYR A 153 -14.51 2.55 -8.69
N ASP A 154 -13.21 2.33 -8.48
CA ASP A 154 -12.17 2.01 -9.45
C ASP A 154 -12.13 0.53 -9.83
N ALA A 155 -12.72 -0.37 -9.05
CA ALA A 155 -12.67 -1.82 -9.25
C ALA A 155 -13.01 -2.29 -10.69
N PRO A 156 -14.03 -1.73 -11.38
CA PRO A 156 -14.32 -2.11 -12.77
C PRO A 156 -13.22 -1.75 -13.78
N LEU A 157 -12.35 -0.81 -13.43
CA LEU A 157 -11.37 -0.23 -14.33
C LEU A 157 -9.97 -0.78 -14.08
N LEU A 158 -9.69 -1.30 -12.88
CA LEU A 158 -8.34 -1.71 -12.45
C LEU A 158 -7.72 -2.77 -13.37
N ASP A 159 -8.51 -3.73 -13.84
CA ASP A 159 -7.98 -4.83 -14.66
C ASP A 159 -7.64 -4.40 -16.08
N VAL A 160 -8.36 -3.41 -16.62
CA VAL A 160 -8.20 -2.94 -18.01
C VAL A 160 -7.43 -1.62 -18.11
N VAL A 161 -6.94 -1.05 -17.00
CA VAL A 161 -6.30 0.28 -16.99
C VAL A 161 -5.05 0.36 -17.87
N HIS A 162 -4.43 -0.78 -18.16
CA HIS A 162 -3.30 -0.88 -19.08
C HIS A 162 -3.72 -1.08 -20.56
N GLU A 163 -4.99 -1.36 -20.82
CA GLU A 163 -5.56 -1.62 -22.15
C GLU A 163 -6.14 -0.36 -22.80
N GLU A 164 -5.55 0.08 -23.91
CA GLU A 164 -5.96 1.31 -24.61
C GLU A 164 -7.37 1.22 -25.24
N LYS A 165 -7.87 0.01 -25.52
CA LYS A 165 -9.14 -0.21 -26.22
C LYS A 165 -10.33 -0.45 -25.29
N GLU A 166 -10.15 -1.21 -24.21
CA GLU A 166 -11.24 -1.57 -23.31
C GLU A 166 -11.46 -0.51 -22.22
N LEU A 167 -10.40 0.13 -21.72
CA LEU A 167 -10.52 1.16 -20.68
C LEU A 167 -11.49 2.29 -21.04
N PRO A 168 -11.43 2.92 -22.24
CA PRO A 168 -12.37 3.98 -22.60
C PRO A 168 -13.84 3.51 -22.56
N LYS A 169 -14.11 2.27 -22.96
CA LYS A 169 -15.47 1.71 -22.97
C LYS A 169 -16.03 1.57 -21.56
N LEU A 170 -15.24 1.05 -20.62
CA LEU A 170 -15.68 0.91 -19.23
C LEU A 170 -15.75 2.26 -18.53
N CYS A 171 -14.82 3.17 -18.80
CA CYS A 171 -14.88 4.56 -18.34
C CYS A 171 -16.19 5.24 -18.80
N ASP A 172 -16.61 5.03 -20.05
CA ASP A 172 -17.87 5.58 -20.57
C ASP A 172 -19.10 5.02 -19.85
N VAL A 173 -19.12 3.73 -19.51
CA VAL A 173 -20.20 3.13 -18.70
C VAL A 173 -20.25 3.77 -17.31
N MET A 174 -19.12 3.87 -16.63
CA MET A 174 -19.03 4.45 -15.29
C MET A 174 -19.38 5.95 -15.30
N ARG A 175 -18.88 6.71 -16.28
CA ARG A 175 -19.23 8.12 -16.49
C ARG A 175 -20.74 8.29 -16.67
N ASN A 176 -21.35 7.46 -17.52
CA ASN A 176 -22.78 7.52 -17.77
C ASN A 176 -23.57 7.22 -16.48
N PHE A 177 -23.21 6.15 -15.77
CA PHE A 177 -23.87 5.78 -14.51
C PHE A 177 -23.86 6.90 -13.47
N TYR A 178 -22.73 7.60 -13.29
CA TYR A 178 -22.60 8.68 -12.29
C TYR A 178 -23.11 10.06 -12.76
N SER A 179 -23.31 10.26 -14.07
CA SER A 179 -23.76 11.54 -14.64
C SER A 179 -24.97 12.21 -13.97
N PRO A 180 -26.01 11.47 -13.50
CA PRO A 180 -27.18 12.10 -12.91
C PRO A 180 -26.94 12.76 -11.56
N LEU A 181 -25.84 12.42 -10.86
CA LEU A 181 -25.53 12.94 -9.52
C LEU A 181 -25.39 14.47 -9.52
N LYS A 182 -24.98 15.08 -10.64
CA LYS A 182 -24.94 16.54 -10.78
C LYS A 182 -26.33 17.16 -10.82
N ALA A 183 -27.21 16.62 -11.68
CA ALA A 183 -28.58 17.11 -11.82
C ALA A 183 -29.42 16.85 -10.56
N CYS A 184 -29.02 15.84 -9.77
CA CYS A 184 -29.68 15.49 -8.53
C CYS A 184 -29.21 16.27 -7.30
N ASP A 185 -28.30 17.25 -7.43
CA ASP A 185 -27.80 18.07 -6.30
C ASP A 185 -28.90 18.58 -5.34
N PRO A 186 -30.07 19.08 -5.82
CA PRO A 186 -31.16 19.51 -4.92
C PRO A 186 -31.68 18.41 -3.99
N TYR A 187 -31.56 17.15 -4.40
CA TYR A 187 -32.05 15.97 -3.69
C TYR A 187 -30.95 15.25 -2.90
N LEU A 188 -29.68 15.66 -3.03
CA LEU A 188 -28.55 14.99 -2.42
C LEU A 188 -28.09 15.69 -1.13
N ARG A 189 -27.84 14.90 -0.09
CA ARG A 189 -27.27 15.35 1.19
C ARG A 189 -25.75 15.23 1.18
N PHE A 190 -25.25 14.12 0.66
CA PHE A 190 -23.84 13.77 0.68
C PHE A 190 -23.53 12.72 -0.38
N VAL A 191 -22.39 12.85 -1.05
CA VAL A 191 -21.87 11.90 -2.03
C VAL A 191 -20.43 11.59 -1.64
N PHE A 192 -20.14 10.32 -1.37
CA PHE A 192 -18.81 9.85 -1.00
C PHE A 192 -18.33 8.79 -1.98
N LEU A 193 -17.11 8.95 -2.49
CA LEU A 193 -16.46 7.98 -3.35
C LEU A 193 -15.10 7.60 -2.78
N THR A 194 -14.81 6.31 -2.77
CA THR A 194 -13.52 5.82 -2.30
C THR A 194 -13.01 4.66 -3.13
N GLY A 195 -11.69 4.57 -3.26
CA GLY A 195 -10.99 3.59 -4.09
C GLY A 195 -9.49 3.61 -3.80
N ILE A 196 -8.73 2.87 -4.59
CA ILE A 196 -7.26 2.84 -4.52
C ILE A 196 -6.69 3.89 -5.47
N THR A 197 -7.00 3.75 -6.75
CA THR A 197 -6.48 4.62 -7.80
C THR A 197 -7.34 5.87 -7.97
N LYS A 198 -6.76 6.89 -8.58
CA LYS A 198 -7.44 8.11 -9.00
C LYS A 198 -7.60 8.05 -10.51
N PHE A 199 -8.85 8.18 -10.97
CA PHE A 199 -9.16 8.47 -12.37
C PHE A 199 -9.44 9.96 -12.54
N SER A 200 -9.15 10.49 -13.73
CA SER A 200 -9.24 11.92 -14.00
C SER A 200 -10.69 12.39 -13.92
N GLN A 201 -10.86 13.65 -13.52
CA GLN A 201 -12.13 14.33 -13.69
C GLN A 201 -12.54 14.45 -15.15
N LEU A 202 -11.72 14.08 -16.13
CA LEU A 202 -12.11 14.09 -17.54
C LEU A 202 -12.54 12.71 -18.05
N SER A 203 -12.38 11.63 -17.27
CA SER A 203 -12.74 10.27 -17.68
C SER A 203 -14.12 9.85 -17.14
N ILE A 204 -14.22 9.67 -15.82
CA ILE A 204 -15.46 9.19 -15.16
C ILE A 204 -16.20 10.26 -14.37
N PHE A 205 -15.50 11.32 -13.95
CA PHE A 205 -16.08 12.39 -13.13
C PHE A 205 -16.23 13.72 -13.88
N SER A 206 -16.25 13.71 -15.21
CA SER A 206 -16.40 14.94 -16.02
C SER A 206 -17.72 15.65 -15.76
N GLU A 207 -18.73 14.88 -15.42
CA GLU A 207 -20.04 15.39 -15.04
C GLU A 207 -20.06 15.90 -13.59
N LEU A 208 -19.09 15.51 -12.75
CA LEU A 208 -18.98 15.85 -11.32
C LEU A 208 -17.78 16.77 -11.05
N ASN A 209 -17.87 18.00 -11.56
CA ASN A 209 -16.81 19.00 -11.44
C ASN A 209 -16.66 19.62 -10.03
N ASN A 210 -17.47 19.20 -9.04
CA ASN A 210 -17.50 19.70 -7.67
C ASN A 210 -16.95 18.71 -6.62
N ILE A 211 -16.36 17.59 -7.04
CA ILE A 211 -15.79 16.60 -6.11
C ILE A 211 -14.55 17.18 -5.42
N LYS A 212 -14.60 17.28 -4.08
CA LYS A 212 -13.45 17.63 -3.25
C LYS A 212 -12.61 16.38 -2.96
N ASN A 213 -11.41 16.32 -3.52
CA ASN A 213 -10.42 15.31 -3.15
C ASN A 213 -9.81 15.65 -1.79
N ILE A 214 -10.09 14.83 -0.78
CA ILE A 214 -9.57 15.02 0.58
C ILE A 214 -8.32 14.19 0.88
N SER A 215 -7.83 13.41 -0.09
CA SER A 215 -6.82 12.38 0.12
C SER A 215 -5.48 12.93 0.61
N MET A 216 -5.11 14.14 0.19
CA MET A 216 -3.87 14.82 0.59
C MET A 216 -4.09 15.99 1.56
N LEU A 217 -5.30 16.15 2.09
CA LEU A 217 -5.59 17.21 3.06
C LEU A 217 -5.09 16.80 4.45
N PRO A 218 -4.27 17.63 5.12
CA PRO A 218 -3.71 17.29 6.44
C PRO A 218 -4.76 16.94 7.49
N GLU A 219 -5.92 17.61 7.49
CA GLU A 219 -6.97 17.37 8.47
C GLU A 219 -7.66 15.98 8.33
N TYR A 220 -7.44 15.28 7.22
CA TYR A 220 -7.97 13.92 6.97
C TYR A 220 -6.85 12.87 6.81
N ALA A 221 -5.61 13.20 7.16
CA ALA A 221 -4.47 12.31 7.02
C ALA A 221 -4.69 10.98 7.76
N SER A 222 -5.17 11.04 9.01
CA SER A 222 -5.42 9.90 9.88
C SER A 222 -6.83 9.30 9.78
N LEU A 223 -7.68 9.78 8.86
CA LEU A 223 -9.06 9.30 8.69
C LEU A 223 -9.13 7.79 8.41
N CYS A 224 -8.12 7.27 7.70
CA CYS A 224 -7.91 5.85 7.44
C CYS A 224 -6.48 5.49 7.84
N GLY A 225 -6.30 4.40 8.60
CA GLY A 225 -5.03 4.11 9.24
C GLY A 225 -5.12 4.20 10.76
N ILE A 226 -4.03 3.84 11.44
CA ILE A 226 -3.91 3.93 12.91
C ILE A 226 -2.63 4.70 13.21
N THR A 227 -2.70 5.75 14.04
CA THR A 227 -1.50 6.48 14.49
C THR A 227 -0.80 5.72 15.61
N GLU A 228 0.47 6.05 15.88
CA GLU A 228 1.18 5.48 17.04
C GLU A 228 0.49 5.82 18.36
N GLU A 229 -0.05 7.04 18.50
CA GLU A 229 -0.79 7.50 19.68
C GLU A 229 -2.04 6.65 19.91
N GLU A 230 -2.88 6.48 18.88
CA GLU A 230 -4.10 5.67 18.94
C GLU A 230 -3.79 4.20 19.29
N MET A 231 -2.71 3.66 18.71
CA MET A 231 -2.25 2.31 18.99
C MET A 231 -1.83 2.16 20.46
N ARG A 232 -1.05 3.10 20.99
CA ARG A 232 -0.57 3.07 22.39
C ARG A 232 -1.73 3.17 23.38
N GLU A 233 -2.65 4.11 23.13
CA GLU A 233 -3.80 4.34 24.00
C GLU A 233 -4.75 3.14 24.03
N GLN A 234 -5.00 2.55 22.86
CA GLN A 234 -6.03 1.55 22.75
C GLN A 234 -5.50 0.13 22.86
N MET A 235 -4.25 -0.17 22.49
CA MET A 235 -3.74 -1.54 22.32
C MET A 235 -2.52 -1.87 23.20
N GLY A 236 -2.29 -1.12 24.29
CA GLY A 236 -1.13 -1.28 25.16
C GLY A 236 -0.95 -2.68 25.75
N GLU A 237 -2.03 -3.34 26.19
CA GLU A 237 -1.96 -4.73 26.70
C GLU A 237 -1.55 -5.73 25.62
N ASP A 238 -2.04 -5.56 24.40
CA ASP A 238 -1.73 -6.43 23.26
C ASP A 238 -0.28 -6.24 22.78
N ILE A 239 0.24 -5.02 22.87
CA ILE A 239 1.66 -4.71 22.67
C ILE A 239 2.52 -5.40 23.74
N GLY A 240 2.09 -5.39 25.01
CA GLY A 240 2.77 -6.11 26.09
C GLY A 240 2.86 -7.62 25.80
N ARG A 241 1.76 -8.24 25.38
CA ARG A 241 1.75 -9.66 24.98
C ARG A 241 2.68 -9.94 23.80
N LEU A 242 2.69 -9.05 22.80
CA LEU A 242 3.62 -9.16 21.68
C LEU A 242 5.07 -9.07 22.15
N ALA A 243 5.37 -8.17 23.09
CA ALA A 243 6.70 -8.01 23.67
C ALA A 243 7.16 -9.28 24.39
N ASP A 244 6.29 -9.88 25.21
CA ASP A 244 6.55 -11.15 25.88
C ASP A 244 6.86 -12.28 24.88
N ASN A 245 6.05 -12.39 23.81
CA ASN A 245 6.25 -13.41 22.77
C ASN A 245 7.52 -13.20 21.94
N LEU A 246 7.94 -11.94 21.75
CA LEU A 246 9.17 -11.59 21.05
C LEU A 246 10.41 -11.62 21.96
N GLY A 247 10.24 -11.72 23.29
CA GLY A 247 11.34 -11.65 24.25
C GLY A 247 12.01 -10.27 24.33
N VAL A 248 11.27 -9.19 24.10
CA VAL A 248 11.77 -7.80 24.08
C VAL A 248 10.96 -6.92 25.04
N SER A 249 11.40 -5.67 25.26
CA SER A 249 10.60 -4.69 26.00
C SER A 249 9.38 -4.24 25.19
N PRO A 250 8.34 -3.67 25.83
CA PRO A 250 7.21 -3.05 25.11
C PRO A 250 7.65 -2.02 24.06
N GLU A 251 8.66 -1.21 24.36
CA GLU A 251 9.27 -0.26 23.43
C GLU A 251 9.98 -0.98 22.27
N GLY A 252 10.61 -2.13 22.53
CA GLY A 252 11.18 -2.97 21.49
C GLY A 252 10.11 -3.55 20.56
N ALA A 253 8.99 -4.02 21.11
CA ALA A 253 7.84 -4.50 20.33
C ALA A 253 7.22 -3.37 19.48
N LEU A 254 7.10 -2.17 20.04
CA LEU A 254 6.67 -0.98 19.31
C LEU A 254 7.62 -0.61 18.18
N GLY A 255 8.94 -0.62 18.41
CA GLY A 255 9.94 -0.43 17.38
C GLY A 255 9.83 -1.47 16.25
N ALA A 256 9.55 -2.72 16.61
CA ALA A 256 9.36 -3.79 15.65
C ALA A 256 8.05 -3.62 14.85
N LEU A 257 6.94 -3.24 15.48
CA LEU A 257 5.69 -2.87 14.80
C LEU A 257 5.91 -1.69 13.86
N LYS A 258 6.61 -0.65 14.31
CA LYS A 258 6.95 0.54 13.51
C LYS A 258 7.74 0.16 12.26
N SER A 259 8.82 -0.60 12.44
CA SER A 259 9.65 -1.05 11.32
C SER A 259 8.89 -1.90 10.29
N ASN A 260 7.85 -2.65 10.71
CA ASN A 260 7.14 -3.58 9.85
C ASN A 260 5.88 -2.98 9.21
N TYR A 261 5.14 -2.11 9.89
CA TYR A 261 3.77 -1.75 9.49
C TYR A 261 3.49 -0.24 9.44
N ASP A 262 4.37 0.60 9.98
CA ASP A 262 4.25 2.06 9.95
C ASP A 262 4.85 2.68 8.69
N GLY A 263 4.89 4.01 8.64
CA GLY A 263 5.75 4.78 7.74
C GLY A 263 5.01 5.35 6.55
N TYR A 264 3.67 5.30 6.55
CA TYR A 264 2.82 5.92 5.55
C TYR A 264 2.50 7.37 5.90
N HIS A 265 2.79 8.27 4.97
CA HIS A 265 2.40 9.68 5.02
C HIS A 265 1.59 10.02 3.78
N PHE A 266 0.37 10.51 3.97
CA PHE A 266 -0.56 10.84 2.88
C PHE A 266 -0.53 12.32 2.47
N THR A 267 0.15 13.15 3.25
CA THR A 267 0.36 14.58 3.00
C THR A 267 1.68 15.02 3.64
N TRP A 268 2.02 16.30 3.52
CA TRP A 268 3.14 16.89 4.25
C TRP A 268 2.74 18.21 4.93
N PRO A 269 2.93 18.34 6.26
CA PRO A 269 3.32 17.28 7.20
C PRO A 269 2.19 16.24 7.38
N SER A 270 2.53 15.02 7.80
CA SER A 270 1.58 13.96 8.12
C SER A 270 2.00 13.29 9.44
N PRO A 271 1.04 12.81 10.26
CA PRO A 271 1.37 11.83 11.29
C PRO A 271 1.88 10.53 10.67
N ASP A 272 2.64 9.77 11.45
CA ASP A 272 3.00 8.37 11.17
C ASP A 272 1.72 7.51 11.18
N ILE A 273 1.45 6.81 10.08
CA ILE A 273 0.27 5.96 9.91
C ILE A 273 0.68 4.51 9.69
N TYR A 274 0.14 3.63 10.53
CA TYR A 274 0.23 2.19 10.43
C TYR A 274 -0.84 1.64 9.48
N ASN A 275 -0.48 0.62 8.69
CA ASN A 275 -1.46 -0.19 7.98
C ASN A 275 -2.35 -0.94 8.97
N PRO A 276 -3.67 -0.68 9.04
CA PRO A 276 -4.55 -1.29 10.03
C PRO A 276 -4.60 -2.81 9.89
N PHE A 277 -4.68 -3.35 8.68
CA PHE A 277 -4.80 -4.78 8.51
C PHE A 277 -3.57 -5.52 9.02
N SER A 278 -2.37 -5.07 8.65
CA SER A 278 -1.14 -5.71 9.11
C SER A 278 -0.92 -5.55 10.61
N LEU A 279 -1.17 -4.35 11.15
CA LEU A 279 -1.06 -4.08 12.59
C LEU A 279 -2.02 -4.95 13.41
N LEU A 280 -3.31 -4.97 13.06
CA LEU A 280 -4.30 -5.71 13.82
C LEU A 280 -4.07 -7.22 13.73
N ASN A 281 -3.63 -7.76 12.58
CA ASN A 281 -3.25 -9.17 12.51
C ASN A 281 -2.02 -9.48 13.36
N ALA A 282 -1.00 -8.60 13.35
CA ALA A 282 0.19 -8.79 14.17
C ALA A 282 -0.11 -8.87 15.67
N LEU A 283 -1.02 -8.02 16.15
CA LEU A 283 -1.47 -8.03 17.54
C LEU A 283 -2.39 -9.21 17.85
N ALA A 284 -3.31 -9.57 16.95
CA ALA A 284 -4.22 -10.70 17.12
C ALA A 284 -3.49 -12.05 17.17
N ASP A 285 -2.50 -12.23 16.31
CA ASP A 285 -1.65 -13.41 16.24
C ASP A 285 -0.48 -13.34 17.24
N SER A 286 -0.21 -12.14 17.78
CA SER A 286 0.92 -11.84 18.66
C SER A 286 2.28 -12.24 18.06
N LYS A 287 2.45 -11.94 16.76
CA LYS A 287 3.67 -12.19 15.97
C LYS A 287 3.74 -11.27 14.76
N LEU A 288 4.97 -10.96 14.33
CA LEU A 288 5.23 -10.19 13.12
C LEU A 288 5.22 -11.13 11.91
N ASN A 289 4.41 -10.83 10.89
CA ASN A 289 4.42 -11.49 9.58
C ASN A 289 4.09 -10.52 8.44
N SER A 290 4.16 -11.02 7.21
CA SER A 290 3.69 -10.33 6.01
C SER A 290 2.19 -10.60 5.77
N TYR A 291 1.34 -9.75 6.31
CA TYR A 291 -0.11 -9.82 6.18
C TYR A 291 -0.60 -9.15 4.90
N TRP A 292 -0.03 -8.00 4.49
CA TRP A 292 -0.49 -7.18 3.36
C TRP A 292 -0.44 -7.92 2.01
N PHE A 293 0.59 -8.76 1.79
CA PHE A 293 0.79 -9.52 0.54
C PHE A 293 0.15 -10.91 0.50
N GLY A 294 -0.60 -11.33 1.52
CA GLY A 294 -1.15 -12.68 1.62
C GLY A 294 -2.08 -13.14 0.48
N SER A 295 -2.42 -12.27 -0.49
CA SER A 295 -3.24 -12.61 -1.66
C SER A 295 -2.57 -12.33 -3.03
N GLY A 296 -1.23 -12.27 -3.08
CA GLY A 296 -0.48 -12.01 -4.31
C GLY A 296 -0.39 -10.52 -4.68
N THR A 297 0.76 -10.13 -5.22
CA THR A 297 0.93 -8.84 -5.90
C THR A 297 0.08 -8.87 -7.18
N PRO A 298 -0.71 -7.83 -7.48
CA PRO A 298 -1.46 -7.80 -8.73
C PRO A 298 -0.49 -7.93 -9.90
N THR A 299 -0.72 -8.88 -10.80
CA THR A 299 0.01 -9.04 -12.08
C THR A 299 0.18 -7.68 -12.78
N TYR A 300 -0.86 -6.86 -12.70
CA TYR A 300 -0.88 -5.48 -13.15
C TYR A 300 0.31 -4.61 -12.68
N LEU A 301 0.73 -4.67 -11.41
CA LEU A 301 1.87 -3.86 -10.94
C LEU A 301 3.15 -4.22 -11.69
N ILE A 302 3.37 -5.52 -11.90
CA ILE A 302 4.54 -6.04 -12.58
C ILE A 302 4.52 -5.61 -14.06
N GLU A 303 3.37 -5.74 -14.72
CA GLU A 303 3.18 -5.26 -16.09
C GLU A 303 3.48 -3.76 -16.23
N MET A 304 3.04 -2.96 -15.26
CA MET A 304 3.29 -1.52 -15.27
C MET A 304 4.75 -1.14 -14.98
N LEU A 305 5.43 -1.87 -14.09
CA LEU A 305 6.88 -1.72 -13.88
C LEU A 305 7.64 -2.03 -15.17
N ASN A 306 7.24 -3.07 -15.89
CA ASN A 306 7.83 -3.43 -17.18
C ASN A 306 7.53 -2.37 -18.25
N LYS A 307 6.28 -1.90 -18.36
CA LYS A 307 5.85 -0.86 -19.33
C LYS A 307 6.63 0.44 -19.17
N TYR A 308 6.93 0.84 -17.93
CA TYR A 308 7.73 2.05 -17.65
C TYR A 308 9.22 1.77 -17.44
N HIS A 309 9.69 0.55 -17.71
CA HIS A 309 11.09 0.13 -17.57
C HIS A 309 11.70 0.45 -16.19
N VAL A 310 10.92 0.29 -15.12
CA VAL A 310 11.32 0.61 -13.76
C VAL A 310 11.99 -0.59 -13.11
N LYS A 311 13.28 -0.45 -12.79
CA LYS A 311 14.05 -1.48 -12.07
C LYS A 311 13.70 -1.47 -10.56
N PRO A 312 13.85 -2.59 -9.83
CA PRO A 312 13.53 -2.69 -8.41
C PRO A 312 14.19 -1.61 -7.53
N GLN A 313 15.43 -1.22 -7.87
CA GLN A 313 16.21 -0.16 -7.19
C GLN A 313 15.58 1.23 -7.33
N GLN A 314 14.81 1.44 -8.41
CA GLN A 314 14.24 2.73 -8.80
C GLN A 314 12.78 2.88 -8.33
N ILE A 315 12.23 1.88 -7.65
CA ILE A 315 10.88 1.93 -7.08
C ILE A 315 10.85 2.98 -5.96
N GLY A 316 11.80 2.90 -5.03
CA GLY A 316 11.99 3.87 -3.96
C GLY A 316 12.88 5.06 -4.36
N ALA A 317 13.19 5.91 -3.37
CA ALA A 317 14.10 7.06 -3.49
C ALA A 317 13.79 8.04 -4.64
N ARG A 318 12.51 8.26 -4.93
CA ARG A 318 12.06 9.17 -5.99
C ARG A 318 11.93 10.59 -5.45
N LYS A 319 12.25 11.60 -6.29
CA LYS A 319 11.97 13.01 -6.01
C LYS A 319 11.03 13.57 -7.06
N VAL A 320 9.87 14.05 -6.63
CA VAL A 320 8.77 14.39 -7.53
C VAL A 320 8.01 15.61 -7.04
N LEU A 321 7.34 16.31 -7.96
CA LEU A 321 6.35 17.32 -7.62
C LEU A 321 5.00 16.64 -7.29
N ALA A 322 4.10 17.35 -6.61
CA ALA A 322 2.79 16.84 -6.19
C ALA A 322 1.98 16.25 -7.36
N GLU A 323 2.02 16.93 -8.51
CA GLU A 323 1.28 16.56 -9.72
C GLU A 323 1.74 15.21 -10.28
N SER A 324 2.97 14.78 -10.00
CA SER A 324 3.52 13.53 -10.52
C SER A 324 3.11 12.29 -9.72
N PHE A 325 2.60 12.42 -8.51
CA PHE A 325 2.15 11.27 -7.70
C PHE A 325 0.66 11.32 -7.31
N ASP A 326 0.01 12.48 -7.44
CA ASP A 326 -1.45 12.63 -7.38
C ASP A 326 -2.10 12.69 -8.79
N ALA A 327 -1.37 12.27 -9.84
CA ALA A 327 -1.92 12.20 -11.19
C ALA A 327 -2.95 11.06 -11.36
N PRO A 328 -3.91 11.22 -12.29
CA PRO A 328 -4.77 10.13 -12.74
C PRO A 328 -4.00 8.96 -13.35
N THR A 329 -4.39 7.72 -13.02
CA THR A 329 -3.67 6.51 -13.45
C THR A 329 -3.77 6.27 -14.95
N GLU A 330 -4.89 6.62 -15.59
CA GLU A 330 -5.11 6.43 -17.03
C GLU A 330 -4.33 7.43 -17.91
N ARG A 331 -3.71 8.46 -17.32
CA ARG A 331 -2.88 9.45 -18.01
C ARG A 331 -1.45 9.49 -17.48
N MET A 332 -1.06 8.49 -16.69
CA MET A 332 0.26 8.50 -16.06
C MET A 332 1.35 8.36 -17.12
N VAL A 333 2.34 9.24 -17.06
CA VAL A 333 3.53 9.24 -17.94
C VAL A 333 4.72 8.50 -17.29
N ASP A 334 4.59 8.19 -16.01
CA ASP A 334 5.52 7.44 -15.18
C ASP A 334 4.69 6.66 -14.13
N ILE A 335 5.28 5.63 -13.54
CA ILE A 335 4.59 4.72 -12.61
C ILE A 335 4.33 5.33 -11.22
N THR A 336 4.93 6.48 -10.88
CA THR A 336 4.85 7.06 -9.53
C THR A 336 3.42 7.16 -8.98
N PRO A 337 2.40 7.66 -9.73
CA PRO A 337 1.03 7.75 -9.23
C PRO A 337 0.49 6.39 -8.80
N LEU A 338 0.73 5.36 -9.63
CA LEU A 338 0.29 4.00 -9.33
C LEU A 338 0.97 3.48 -8.07
N LEU A 339 2.29 3.60 -7.96
CA LEU A 339 3.05 3.13 -6.78
C LEU A 339 2.59 3.81 -5.49
N TYR A 340 2.34 5.12 -5.53
CA TYR A 340 1.90 5.89 -4.37
C TYR A 340 0.46 5.54 -3.97
N GLN A 341 -0.47 5.58 -4.93
CA GLN A 341 -1.90 5.34 -4.67
C GLN A 341 -2.18 3.91 -4.20
N SER A 342 -1.41 2.94 -4.70
CA SER A 342 -1.50 1.54 -4.26
C SER A 342 -0.72 1.23 -2.98
N GLY A 343 0.09 2.17 -2.47
CA GLY A 343 0.78 2.07 -1.19
C GLY A 343 2.13 1.35 -1.20
N TYR A 344 2.75 1.19 -2.38
CA TYR A 344 4.11 0.64 -2.50
C TYR A 344 5.20 1.67 -2.18
N ILE A 345 4.89 2.96 -2.36
CA ILE A 345 5.72 4.09 -1.91
C ILE A 345 4.87 5.12 -1.19
N THR A 346 5.53 5.95 -0.39
CA THR A 346 4.90 6.99 0.43
C THR A 346 5.83 8.18 0.61
N ILE A 347 5.32 9.29 1.11
CA ILE A 347 6.11 10.50 1.37
C ILE A 347 7.06 10.23 2.54
N LYS A 348 8.34 10.55 2.36
CA LYS A 348 9.38 10.47 3.40
C LYS A 348 9.94 11.84 3.78
N ASP A 349 9.89 12.81 2.87
CA ASP A 349 10.38 14.16 3.10
C ASP A 349 9.75 15.13 2.10
N TYR A 350 9.81 16.43 2.40
CA TYR A 350 9.38 17.50 1.52
C TYR A 350 10.28 18.73 1.65
N SER A 351 10.77 19.21 0.52
CA SER A 351 11.56 20.43 0.41
C SER A 351 10.63 21.60 0.06
N SER A 352 10.37 22.49 1.01
CA SER A 352 9.61 23.72 0.78
C SER A 352 10.29 24.70 -0.17
N LEU A 353 11.61 24.60 -0.35
CA LEU A 353 12.37 25.43 -1.29
C LEU A 353 12.08 25.05 -2.75
N THR A 354 11.96 23.76 -3.03
CA THR A 354 11.82 23.23 -4.40
C THR A 354 10.44 22.65 -4.67
N ASN A 355 9.56 22.59 -3.67
CA ASN A 355 8.28 21.88 -3.65
C ASN A 355 8.41 20.38 -4.02
N LEU A 356 9.60 19.80 -3.79
CA LEU A 356 9.86 18.39 -4.12
C LEU A 356 9.54 17.50 -2.92
N TYR A 357 8.77 16.45 -3.19
CA TYR A 357 8.54 15.35 -2.27
C TYR A 357 9.58 14.27 -2.52
N THR A 358 10.13 13.71 -1.44
CA THR A 358 10.90 12.47 -1.50
C THR A 358 9.97 11.31 -1.19
N LEU A 359 9.89 10.33 -2.10
CA LEU A 359 9.08 9.13 -1.95
C LEU A 359 9.95 7.89 -1.79
N ASP A 360 9.57 6.99 -0.89
CA ASP A 360 10.24 5.70 -0.70
C ASP A 360 9.24 4.62 -0.23
N ILE A 361 9.69 3.37 -0.22
CA ILE A 361 8.94 2.24 0.31
C ILE A 361 8.65 2.47 1.80
N PRO A 362 7.38 2.32 2.26
CA PRO A 362 6.96 2.71 3.60
C PRO A 362 7.71 1.96 4.71
N ASN A 363 7.80 0.63 4.62
CA ASN A 363 8.30 -0.25 5.68
C ASN A 363 8.85 -1.59 5.15
N LYS A 364 9.31 -2.41 6.10
CA LYS A 364 9.87 -3.74 5.85
C LYS A 364 8.88 -4.69 5.20
N GLU A 365 7.61 -4.72 5.64
CA GLU A 365 6.60 -5.60 5.05
C GLU A 365 6.41 -5.32 3.56
N VAL A 366 6.23 -4.04 3.20
CA VAL A 366 6.06 -3.61 1.81
C VAL A 366 7.28 -3.97 0.97
N ARG A 367 8.48 -3.67 1.48
CA ARG A 367 9.74 -3.96 0.79
C ARG A 367 9.88 -5.47 0.53
N MET A 368 9.72 -6.30 1.56
CA MET A 368 9.93 -7.74 1.43
C MET A 368 8.92 -8.37 0.49
N GLY A 369 7.63 -8.06 0.64
CA GLY A 369 6.62 -8.66 -0.22
C GLY A 369 6.72 -8.20 -1.68
N LEU A 370 7.11 -6.94 -1.92
CA LEU A 370 7.35 -6.44 -3.27
C LEU A 370 8.53 -7.18 -3.92
N MET A 371 9.69 -7.23 -3.24
CA MET A 371 10.87 -7.93 -3.76
C MET A 371 10.60 -9.43 -3.99
N LYS A 372 9.86 -10.07 -3.07
CA LYS A 372 9.45 -11.46 -3.22
C LYS A 372 8.57 -11.67 -4.46
N SER A 373 7.70 -10.71 -4.77
CA SER A 373 6.85 -10.77 -5.96
C SER A 373 7.54 -10.45 -7.28
N LEU A 374 8.66 -9.72 -7.23
CA LEU A 374 9.47 -9.41 -8.40
C LEU A 374 10.44 -10.55 -8.75
N LEU A 375 10.84 -11.34 -7.75
CA LEU A 375 11.80 -12.45 -7.90
C LEU A 375 11.48 -13.42 -9.07
N PRO A 376 10.22 -13.87 -9.30
CA PRO A 376 9.90 -14.75 -10.42
C PRO A 376 10.22 -14.17 -11.80
N ASN A 377 10.19 -12.85 -11.95
CA ASN A 377 10.51 -12.19 -13.23
C ASN A 377 12.00 -12.26 -13.57
N TYR A 378 12.84 -12.55 -12.58
CA TYR A 378 14.29 -12.69 -12.75
C TYR A 378 14.76 -14.15 -12.73
N LEU A 379 13.99 -15.05 -12.11
CA LEU A 379 14.38 -16.46 -11.92
C LEU A 379 13.60 -17.45 -12.78
N HIS A 380 12.59 -17.02 -13.53
CA HIS A 380 11.70 -17.90 -14.30
C HIS A 380 11.23 -19.10 -13.43
N GLN A 381 11.61 -20.34 -13.81
CA GLN A 381 11.17 -21.58 -13.13
C GLN A 381 11.85 -21.84 -11.78
N TYR A 382 12.91 -21.12 -11.41
CA TYR A 382 13.74 -21.37 -10.23
C TYR A 382 13.34 -20.52 -9.00
N THR A 383 12.10 -20.04 -8.94
CA THR A 383 11.66 -19.12 -7.86
C THR A 383 11.78 -19.76 -6.47
N ALA A 384 11.42 -21.03 -6.31
CA ALA A 384 11.52 -21.74 -5.04
C ALA A 384 12.99 -21.92 -4.60
N ASP A 385 13.87 -22.22 -5.55
CA ASP A 385 15.31 -22.35 -5.33
C ASP A 385 15.92 -20.99 -4.96
N GLY A 386 15.42 -19.89 -5.56
CA GLY A 386 15.82 -18.53 -5.21
C GLY A 386 15.49 -18.15 -3.76
N LEU A 387 14.27 -18.43 -3.30
CA LEU A 387 13.90 -18.17 -1.90
C LEU A 387 14.69 -19.04 -0.92
N THR A 388 14.92 -20.31 -1.27
CA THR A 388 15.77 -21.22 -0.49
C THR A 388 17.20 -20.69 -0.42
N THR A 389 17.73 -20.22 -1.54
CA THR A 389 19.06 -19.61 -1.62
C THR A 389 19.17 -18.39 -0.70
N VAL A 390 18.18 -17.48 -0.71
CA VAL A 390 18.17 -16.33 0.22
C VAL A 390 18.23 -16.78 1.68
N ALA A 391 17.49 -17.83 2.06
CA ALA A 391 17.50 -18.35 3.43
C ALA A 391 18.87 -18.93 3.81
N LEU A 392 19.47 -19.74 2.94
CA LEU A 392 20.78 -20.35 3.15
C LEU A 392 21.92 -19.31 3.13
N LEU A 393 21.82 -18.28 2.29
CA LEU A 393 22.72 -17.14 2.31
C LEU A 393 22.70 -16.45 3.67
N PHE A 394 21.51 -16.17 4.20
CA PHE A 394 21.38 -15.59 5.53
C PHE A 394 22.00 -16.48 6.61
N GLU A 395 21.74 -17.80 6.59
CA GLU A 395 22.31 -18.73 7.57
C GLU A 395 23.85 -18.70 7.58
N ALA A 396 24.47 -18.67 6.39
CA ALA A 396 25.92 -18.54 6.26
C ALA A 396 26.43 -17.18 6.77
N ILE A 397 25.76 -16.07 6.41
CA ILE A 397 26.12 -14.72 6.85
C ILE A 397 26.00 -14.56 8.37
N ALA A 398 24.92 -15.08 8.97
CA ALA A 398 24.69 -15.03 10.42
C ALA A 398 25.68 -15.89 11.21
N GLY A 399 26.14 -17.00 10.64
CA GLY A 399 27.20 -17.84 11.18
C GLY A 399 28.62 -17.35 10.88
N GLU A 400 28.78 -16.10 10.40
CA GLU A 400 30.07 -15.48 10.05
C GLU A 400 30.85 -16.19 8.92
N ARG A 401 30.16 -17.02 8.14
CA ARG A 401 30.71 -17.78 7.00
C ARG A 401 30.43 -17.05 5.68
N MET A 402 30.95 -15.83 5.55
CA MET A 402 30.72 -14.99 4.35
C MET A 402 31.26 -15.64 3.06
N ASP A 403 32.39 -16.36 3.12
CA ASP A 403 32.94 -17.07 1.96
C ASP A 403 31.97 -18.16 1.45
N ASP A 404 31.37 -18.94 2.36
CA ASP A 404 30.34 -19.93 2.02
C ASP A 404 29.11 -19.27 1.38
N ALA A 405 28.68 -18.12 1.91
CA ALA A 405 27.57 -17.36 1.37
C ALA A 405 27.85 -16.92 -0.08
N LEU A 406 29.04 -16.38 -0.35
CA LEU A 406 29.41 -15.93 -1.70
C LEU A 406 29.55 -17.11 -2.68
N ARG A 407 30.08 -18.26 -2.24
CA ARG A 407 30.11 -19.48 -3.06
C ARG A 407 28.72 -20.02 -3.37
N LEU A 408 27.81 -19.97 -2.40
CA LEU A 408 26.42 -20.35 -2.60
C LEU A 408 25.76 -19.43 -3.62
N LEU A 409 25.94 -18.11 -3.49
CA LEU A 409 25.40 -17.13 -4.43
C LEU A 409 25.99 -17.33 -5.83
N GLN A 410 27.30 -17.55 -5.94
CA GLN A 410 27.98 -17.84 -7.21
C GLN A 410 27.38 -19.10 -7.86
N THR A 411 27.25 -20.19 -7.11
CA THR A 411 26.68 -21.45 -7.61
C THR A 411 25.25 -21.24 -8.07
N PHE A 412 24.42 -20.58 -7.25
CA PHE A 412 23.03 -20.30 -7.59
C PHE A 412 22.91 -19.47 -8.88
N LEU A 413 23.64 -18.36 -8.99
CA LEU A 413 23.62 -17.52 -10.19
C LEU A 413 24.02 -18.29 -11.45
N SER A 414 25.01 -19.20 -11.36
CA SER A 414 25.42 -20.05 -12.48
C SER A 414 24.36 -21.07 -12.93
N THR A 415 23.30 -21.31 -12.13
CA THR A 415 22.19 -22.19 -12.53
C THR A 415 21.10 -21.47 -13.31
N ILE A 416 21.12 -20.12 -13.33
CA ILE A 416 20.09 -19.32 -13.99
C ILE A 416 20.35 -19.35 -15.51
N PRO A 417 19.41 -19.88 -16.32
CA PRO A 417 19.61 -20.00 -17.75
C PRO A 417 19.66 -18.63 -18.42
N GLN A 418 20.50 -18.52 -19.45
CA GLN A 418 20.53 -17.36 -20.32
C GLN A 418 19.18 -17.23 -21.05
N CYS A 419 18.54 -16.07 -20.98
CA CYS A 419 17.29 -15.81 -21.69
C CYS A 419 17.52 -14.84 -22.84
N ASP A 420 16.94 -15.15 -24.00
CA ASP A 420 17.21 -14.47 -25.28
C ASP A 420 16.74 -13.00 -25.35
N ASN A 421 16.11 -12.46 -24.30
CA ASN A 421 15.56 -11.09 -24.23
C ASN A 421 15.99 -10.29 -22.98
N THR A 422 16.99 -10.74 -22.21
CA THR A 422 17.51 -9.97 -21.08
C THR A 422 18.66 -9.07 -21.50
N ASP A 423 18.43 -7.77 -21.48
CA ASP A 423 19.48 -6.77 -21.70
C ASP A 423 20.59 -6.94 -20.64
N TYR A 424 21.82 -7.10 -21.12
CA TYR A 424 23.02 -7.47 -20.37
C TYR A 424 23.32 -6.45 -19.25
N GLU A 425 23.88 -6.90 -18.12
CA GLU A 425 24.12 -6.14 -16.86
C GLU A 425 22.87 -5.77 -16.04
N GLY A 426 21.87 -5.10 -16.63
CA GLY A 426 20.74 -4.54 -15.88
C GLY A 426 19.86 -5.59 -15.20
N HIS A 427 19.72 -6.77 -15.81
CA HIS A 427 18.98 -7.91 -15.26
C HIS A 427 19.63 -8.44 -13.97
N TYR A 428 20.93 -8.73 -14.01
CA TYR A 428 21.65 -9.28 -12.86
C TYR A 428 21.76 -8.29 -11.71
N GLN A 429 21.93 -6.99 -11.99
CA GLN A 429 21.86 -5.96 -10.95
C GLN A 429 20.50 -5.96 -10.25
N SER A 430 19.41 -6.08 -11.02
CA SER A 430 18.03 -6.15 -10.50
C SER A 430 17.79 -7.41 -9.68
N LEU A 431 18.29 -8.56 -10.14
CA LEU A 431 18.23 -9.82 -9.42
C LEU A 431 19.01 -9.75 -8.10
N LEU A 432 20.26 -9.30 -8.14
CA LEU A 432 21.11 -9.16 -6.95
C LEU A 432 20.49 -8.21 -5.94
N TYR A 433 20.00 -7.05 -6.38
CA TYR A 433 19.28 -6.14 -5.49
C TYR A 433 18.04 -6.78 -4.88
N THR A 434 17.30 -7.58 -5.65
CA THR A 434 16.11 -8.30 -5.16
C THR A 434 16.52 -9.34 -4.11
N ILE A 435 17.52 -10.17 -4.37
CA ILE A 435 18.07 -11.17 -3.44
C ILE A 435 18.58 -10.50 -2.16
N PHE A 436 19.39 -9.45 -2.29
CA PHE A 436 19.95 -8.72 -1.16
C PHE A 436 18.88 -7.98 -0.36
N SER A 437 17.90 -7.38 -1.01
CA SER A 437 16.75 -6.80 -0.32
C SER A 437 15.99 -7.87 0.46
N LEU A 438 15.86 -9.08 -0.08
CA LEU A 438 15.19 -10.21 0.58
C LEU A 438 15.98 -10.77 1.78
N LEU A 439 17.31 -10.59 1.86
CA LEU A 439 18.05 -10.85 3.12
C LEU A 439 17.52 -9.99 4.27
N GLY A 440 16.90 -8.84 3.93
CA GLY A 440 16.14 -8.00 4.84
C GLY A 440 15.07 -8.73 5.64
N MET A 441 14.59 -9.91 5.20
CA MET A 441 13.67 -10.74 5.99
C MET A 441 14.28 -11.15 7.33
N TYR A 442 15.61 -11.31 7.38
CA TYR A 442 16.32 -11.88 8.51
C TYR A 442 17.23 -10.89 9.24
N VAL A 443 17.75 -9.89 8.53
CA VAL A 443 18.70 -8.88 9.04
C VAL A 443 18.32 -7.47 8.63
N ASP A 444 18.88 -6.47 9.29
CA ASP A 444 18.75 -5.09 8.83
C ASP A 444 19.65 -4.89 7.61
N VAL A 445 19.01 -4.69 6.45
CA VAL A 445 19.70 -4.46 5.18
C VAL A 445 19.38 -3.08 4.65
N GLU A 446 20.41 -2.31 4.33
CA GLU A 446 20.29 -1.05 3.60
C GLU A 446 20.99 -1.18 2.25
N VAL A 447 20.21 -1.21 1.16
CA VAL A 447 20.71 -1.32 -0.22
C VAL A 447 20.61 0.05 -0.92
N ARG A 448 21.69 0.54 -1.57
CA ARG A 448 21.72 1.89 -2.19
C ARG A 448 22.49 1.91 -3.52
N THR A 449 21.87 2.32 -4.64
CA THR A 449 22.57 2.69 -5.91
C THR A 449 21.74 3.73 -6.70
N PRO A 450 22.31 4.69 -7.51
CA PRO A 450 23.46 4.54 -8.44
C PRO A 450 24.51 5.68 -8.60
N LYS A 451 24.74 6.64 -7.68
CA LYS A 451 25.85 7.64 -7.82
C LYS A 451 26.63 7.91 -6.51
N GLY A 452 27.39 6.92 -6.03
CA GLY A 452 28.48 7.13 -5.05
C GLY A 452 28.19 6.81 -3.57
N ARG A 453 27.43 5.75 -3.28
CA ARG A 453 27.18 5.23 -1.92
C ARG A 453 27.53 3.72 -1.90
N VAL A 454 27.77 3.16 -0.72
CA VAL A 454 27.97 1.70 -0.53
C VAL A 454 26.79 0.93 -1.12
N ASP A 455 27.07 -0.14 -1.86
CA ASP A 455 26.03 -0.90 -2.55
C ASP A 455 25.09 -1.61 -1.56
N MET A 456 25.66 -2.22 -0.52
CA MET A 456 24.88 -2.89 0.52
C MET A 456 25.54 -2.82 1.90
N VAL A 457 24.72 -2.61 2.92
CA VAL A 457 25.10 -2.80 4.34
C VAL A 457 24.17 -3.83 4.95
N MET A 458 24.74 -4.85 5.59
CA MET A 458 23.98 -5.88 6.31
C MET A 458 24.42 -5.89 7.76
N ARG A 459 23.46 -5.77 8.68
CA ARG A 459 23.72 -5.85 10.12
C ARG A 459 23.13 -7.13 10.68
N THR A 460 23.99 -8.02 11.15
CA THR A 460 23.62 -9.20 11.95
C THR A 460 23.70 -8.85 13.45
N PRO A 461 23.26 -9.74 14.35
CA PRO A 461 23.45 -9.55 15.78
C PRO A 461 24.92 -9.40 16.21
N THR A 462 25.87 -9.97 15.44
CA THR A 462 27.30 -10.03 15.82
C THR A 462 28.21 -9.22 14.90
N THR A 463 27.83 -8.95 13.65
CA THR A 463 28.73 -8.38 12.64
C THR A 463 27.99 -7.39 11.74
N LEU A 464 28.68 -6.33 11.32
CA LEU A 464 28.23 -5.43 10.27
C LEU A 464 29.04 -5.65 9.00
N TYR A 465 28.39 -6.05 7.92
CA TYR A 465 29.01 -6.25 6.62
C TYR A 465 28.80 -5.02 5.74
N VAL A 466 29.89 -4.51 5.18
CA VAL A 466 29.91 -3.42 4.18
C VAL A 466 30.31 -4.05 2.85
N VAL A 467 29.37 -4.12 1.91
CA VAL A 467 29.55 -4.84 0.64
C VAL A 467 29.56 -3.86 -0.52
N GLU A 468 30.57 -3.99 -1.38
CA GLU A 468 30.70 -3.24 -2.63
C GLU A 468 30.82 -4.22 -3.79
N LEU A 469 30.05 -3.97 -4.84
CA LEU A 469 29.99 -4.80 -6.03
C LEU A 469 30.54 -4.00 -7.23
N LYS A 470 31.40 -4.64 -8.01
CA LYS A 470 31.88 -4.12 -9.28
C LYS A 470 31.57 -5.08 -10.40
N LEU A 471 31.15 -4.53 -11.52
CA LEU A 471 30.95 -5.29 -12.75
C LEU A 471 32.25 -5.33 -13.54
N ASN A 472 32.69 -6.52 -13.94
CA ASN A 472 33.84 -6.75 -14.82
C ASN A 472 35.10 -6.01 -14.37
N LYS A 473 35.34 -5.96 -13.05
CA LYS A 473 36.53 -5.38 -12.41
C LYS A 473 36.92 -6.25 -11.22
N THR A 474 38.16 -6.20 -10.77
CA THR A 474 38.61 -7.04 -9.65
C THR A 474 37.91 -6.71 -8.33
N ALA A 475 37.81 -7.71 -7.47
CA ALA A 475 37.30 -7.53 -6.10
C ALA A 475 38.15 -6.56 -5.28
N ASP A 476 39.45 -6.46 -5.55
CA ASP A 476 40.35 -5.48 -4.92
C ASP A 476 39.91 -4.03 -5.21
N ILE A 477 39.48 -3.73 -6.44
CA ILE A 477 38.97 -2.38 -6.79
C ILE A 477 37.70 -2.06 -6.00
N ALA A 478 36.84 -3.07 -5.75
CA ALA A 478 35.66 -2.90 -4.92
C ALA A 478 36.05 -2.60 -3.46
N LEU A 479 37.00 -3.36 -2.91
CA LEU A 479 37.50 -3.17 -1.55
C LEU A 479 38.22 -1.82 -1.38
N GLU A 480 39.05 -1.42 -2.33
CA GLU A 480 39.69 -0.10 -2.37
C GLU A 480 38.66 1.02 -2.31
N GLN A 481 37.54 0.88 -3.03
CA GLN A 481 36.49 1.91 -2.97
C GLN A 481 35.87 2.02 -1.56
N ILE A 482 35.65 0.90 -0.87
CA ILE A 482 35.15 0.91 0.52
C ILE A 482 36.12 1.70 1.41
N ASN A 483 37.42 1.44 1.25
CA ASN A 483 38.48 2.09 2.03
C ASN A 483 38.62 3.58 1.70
N LEU A 484 38.67 3.95 0.43
CA LEU A 484 38.82 5.33 -0.03
C LEU A 484 37.64 6.23 0.36
N ARG A 485 36.43 5.66 0.42
CA ARG A 485 35.22 6.39 0.82
C ARG A 485 34.99 6.40 2.33
N ASN A 486 35.83 5.71 3.08
CA ASN A 486 35.71 5.51 4.53
C ASN A 486 34.29 5.13 4.98
N TYR A 487 33.59 4.28 4.21
CA TYR A 487 32.22 3.87 4.54
C TYR A 487 32.06 3.32 5.97
N PRO A 488 33.04 2.56 6.53
CA PRO A 488 32.97 2.09 7.91
C PRO A 488 32.87 3.19 8.96
N GLU A 489 33.38 4.41 8.71
CA GLU A 489 33.34 5.52 9.67
C GLU A 489 31.91 5.89 10.08
N ARG A 490 30.97 5.83 9.13
CA ARG A 490 29.55 6.06 9.40
C ARG A 490 28.96 5.06 10.41
N PHE A 491 29.59 3.90 10.55
CA PHE A 491 29.18 2.81 11.42
C PHE A 491 30.12 2.62 12.61
N ALA A 492 31.09 3.51 12.85
CA ALA A 492 32.08 3.37 13.92
C ALA A 492 31.47 3.22 15.33
N LEU A 493 30.29 3.79 15.55
CA LEU A 493 29.55 3.71 16.82
C LEU A 493 28.49 2.59 16.85
N CYS A 494 28.44 1.71 15.84
CA CYS A 494 27.43 0.65 15.79
C CYS A 494 27.66 -0.47 16.83
N GLY A 495 28.85 -0.52 17.43
CA GLY A 495 29.22 -1.49 18.46
C GLY A 495 29.47 -2.92 17.94
N LEU A 496 29.54 -3.10 16.61
CA LEU A 496 29.79 -4.41 15.98
C LEU A 496 31.13 -4.39 15.21
N PRO A 497 31.86 -5.51 15.16
CA PRO A 497 32.91 -5.74 14.18
C PRO A 497 32.42 -5.42 12.76
N ILE A 498 33.24 -4.70 11.99
CA ILE A 498 32.94 -4.36 10.61
C ILE A 498 33.76 -5.26 9.68
N VAL A 499 33.08 -6.00 8.82
CA VAL A 499 33.68 -6.81 7.77
C VAL A 499 33.37 -6.18 6.41
N LYS A 500 34.41 -5.92 5.63
CA LYS A 500 34.32 -5.36 4.28
C LYS A 500 34.34 -6.50 3.27
N VAL A 501 33.49 -6.42 2.26
CA VAL A 501 33.38 -7.44 1.22
C VAL A 501 33.41 -6.75 -0.15
N GLY A 502 34.48 -6.96 -0.90
CA GLY A 502 34.58 -6.56 -2.30
C GLY A 502 34.19 -7.72 -3.20
N ILE A 503 33.27 -7.51 -4.15
CA ILE A 503 32.76 -8.55 -5.05
C ILE A 503 32.93 -8.10 -6.49
N ASN A 504 33.48 -8.96 -7.34
CA ASN A 504 33.41 -8.84 -8.79
C ASN A 504 32.24 -9.67 -9.33
N PHE A 505 31.36 -9.04 -10.09
CA PHE A 505 30.39 -9.73 -10.93
C PHE A 505 30.95 -9.86 -12.33
N ASP A 506 31.09 -11.10 -12.80
CA ASP A 506 31.54 -11.43 -14.15
C ASP A 506 30.32 -11.52 -15.08
N SER A 507 30.21 -10.56 -15.99
CA SER A 507 29.07 -10.48 -16.91
C SER A 507 29.06 -11.56 -17.98
N GLU A 508 30.21 -12.14 -18.32
CA GLU A 508 30.30 -13.22 -19.31
C GLU A 508 29.88 -14.56 -18.69
N ARG A 509 30.31 -14.81 -17.45
CA ARG A 509 29.95 -16.02 -16.70
C ARG A 509 28.61 -15.90 -15.99
N HIS A 510 28.02 -14.71 -15.97
CA HIS A 510 26.74 -14.41 -15.34
C HIS A 510 26.69 -14.78 -13.85
N THR A 511 27.82 -14.66 -13.17
CA THR A 511 27.98 -15.05 -11.77
C THR A 511 29.09 -14.23 -11.11
N LEU A 512 29.40 -14.51 -9.85
CA LEU A 512 30.53 -13.88 -9.17
C LEU A 512 31.85 -14.37 -9.79
N GLY A 513 32.76 -13.46 -10.14
CA GLY A 513 34.09 -13.79 -10.65
C GLY A 513 35.05 -14.14 -9.50
N ASP A 514 35.32 -13.15 -8.66
CA ASP A 514 36.19 -13.19 -7.49
C ASP A 514 35.62 -12.29 -6.37
N TRP A 515 36.07 -12.50 -5.13
CA TRP A 515 35.73 -11.66 -3.98
C TRP A 515 36.87 -11.58 -2.97
N VAL A 516 36.89 -10.50 -2.20
CA VAL A 516 37.84 -10.27 -1.09
C VAL A 516 37.03 -9.92 0.16
N ILE A 517 37.39 -10.54 1.28
CA ILE A 517 36.78 -10.31 2.59
C ILE A 517 37.86 -9.78 3.52
N GLU A 518 37.67 -8.58 4.08
CA GLU A 518 38.61 -7.91 4.98
C GLU A 518 37.91 -7.52 6.29
N GLY A 519 38.36 -8.07 7.42
CA GLY A 519 37.82 -7.75 8.74
C GLY A 519 38.44 -8.62 9.82
N SER A 520 38.43 -8.15 11.07
CA SER A 520 38.95 -8.89 12.22
C SER A 520 38.00 -10.03 12.59
N MET A 521 38.20 -11.21 12.00
CA MET A 521 37.67 -12.44 12.60
C MET A 521 38.46 -12.68 13.88
N SER A 522 37.81 -12.57 15.04
CA SER A 522 38.38 -13.08 16.28
C SER A 522 38.52 -14.61 16.14
N CYS A 523 39.77 -15.08 16.09
CA CYS A 523 40.10 -16.51 16.19
C CYS A 523 39.55 -17.14 17.47
#